data_AF-A0A5N5MUI3-F1
#
_entry.id   AF-A0A5N5MUI3-F1
#
_cell.length_a   1.000
_cell.length_b   1.000
_cell.length_c   1.000
_cell.angle_alpha   90.00
_cell.angle_beta   90.00
_cell.angle_gamma   90.00
#
_symmetry.space_group_name_H-M   'P 1'
#
loop_
_entity.id
_entity.type
_entity.pdbx_description
1 polymer ?
#
loop_
_entity_poly.entity_id
_entity_poly.type
_entity_poly.pdbx_seq_one_letter_code
_entity_poly.pdbx_strand_id
1 'polypeptide(L)'
;MQSLLREQYRTERKAYEEYLERWKGDQSVALQGDPTAEAALDVDRFVAKYFLDSQERPDRTKTQDPVVLRNWRRSHDALEDATCRIRGLDFRHFDEHGIVIVGWNAGMNRAIEAEFTHLAASVDEPVRLPTVEANFDLTSF
;
A
#
# COMPACT_ATOMS: atom_id res chain seq x y z
N MET A 1 -27.33 -21.25 -32.56
CA MET A 1 -26.47 -22.03 -31.64
C MET A 1 -25.31 -21.20 -31.07
N GLN A 2 -24.50 -20.50 -31.89
CA GLN A 2 -23.42 -19.63 -31.38
C GLN A 2 -23.91 -18.40 -30.59
N SER A 3 -25.09 -17.85 -30.90
CA SER A 3 -25.69 -16.72 -30.19
C SER A 3 -26.12 -17.08 -28.75
N LEU A 4 -26.75 -18.24 -28.59
CA LEU A 4 -27.23 -18.75 -27.30
C LEU A 4 -26.07 -19.01 -26.32
N LEU A 5 -24.98 -19.59 -26.80
CA LEU A 5 -23.79 -19.85 -25.98
C LEU A 5 -23.16 -18.55 -25.49
N ARG A 6 -23.08 -17.51 -26.35
CA ARG A 6 -22.56 -16.19 -25.97
C ARG A 6 -23.44 -15.49 -24.93
N GLU A 7 -24.76 -15.62 -25.04
CA GLU A 7 -25.70 -15.05 -24.05
C GLU A 7 -25.59 -15.76 -22.69
N GLN A 8 -25.44 -17.09 -22.69
CA GLN A 8 -25.19 -17.86 -21.47
C GLN A 8 -23.88 -17.44 -20.80
N TYR A 9 -22.77 -17.35 -21.55
CA TYR A 9 -21.49 -16.88 -21.02
C TYR A 9 -21.57 -15.46 -20.43
N ARG A 10 -22.31 -14.55 -21.07
CA ARG A 10 -22.51 -13.19 -20.53
C ARG A 10 -23.27 -13.20 -19.22
N THR A 11 -24.31 -14.02 -19.14
CA THR A 11 -25.15 -14.13 -17.94
C THR A 11 -24.38 -14.74 -16.77
N GLU A 12 -23.65 -15.83 -17.01
CA GLU A 12 -22.82 -16.46 -15.99
C GLU A 12 -21.69 -15.55 -15.52
N ARG A 13 -21.03 -14.85 -16.45
CA ARG A 13 -19.98 -13.90 -16.09
C ARG A 13 -20.51 -12.75 -15.24
N LYS A 14 -21.69 -12.22 -15.57
CA LYS A 14 -22.34 -11.18 -14.77
C LYS A 14 -22.70 -11.69 -13.37
N ALA A 15 -23.26 -12.88 -13.25
CA ALA A 15 -23.59 -13.48 -11.96
C ALA A 15 -22.33 -13.72 -11.11
N TYR A 16 -21.22 -14.12 -11.74
CA TYR A 16 -19.94 -14.26 -11.08
C TYR A 16 -19.35 -12.92 -10.61
N GLU A 17 -19.41 -11.89 -11.46
CA GLU A 17 -19.00 -10.52 -11.11
C GLU A 17 -19.81 -9.98 -9.92
N GLU A 18 -21.13 -10.15 -9.93
CA GLU A 18 -22.02 -9.76 -8.82
C GLU A 18 -21.70 -10.53 -7.52
N TYR A 19 -21.46 -11.84 -7.62
CA TYR A 19 -21.03 -12.65 -6.48
C TYR A 19 -19.69 -12.17 -5.92
N LEU A 20 -18.71 -11.90 -6.78
CA LEU A 20 -17.39 -11.43 -6.38
C LEU A 20 -17.45 -10.09 -5.67
N GLU A 21 -18.23 -9.13 -6.20
CA GLU A 21 -18.39 -7.81 -5.59
C GLU A 21 -19.10 -7.87 -4.24
N ARG A 22 -20.06 -8.77 -4.09
CA ARG A 22 -20.71 -9.04 -2.80
C ARG A 22 -19.72 -9.64 -1.81
N TRP A 23 -18.98 -10.67 -2.21
CA TRP A 23 -17.98 -11.32 -1.37
C TRP A 23 -16.90 -10.33 -0.91
N LYS A 24 -16.39 -9.49 -1.81
CA LYS A 24 -15.45 -8.40 -1.46
C LYS A 24 -16.05 -7.43 -0.46
N GLY A 25 -17.34 -7.09 -0.59
CA GLY A 25 -18.05 -6.28 0.39
C GLY A 25 -18.04 -6.91 1.78
N ASP A 26 -18.41 -8.18 1.87
CA ASP A 26 -18.45 -8.90 3.13
C ASP A 26 -17.04 -9.02 3.76
N GLN A 27 -16.02 -9.30 2.94
CA GLN A 27 -14.63 -9.36 3.40
C GLN A 27 -14.09 -7.99 3.83
N SER A 28 -14.43 -6.91 3.12
CA SER A 28 -14.00 -5.56 3.47
C SER A 28 -14.53 -5.13 4.84
N VAL A 29 -15.74 -5.56 5.21
CA VAL A 29 -16.29 -5.36 6.57
C VAL A 29 -15.50 -6.17 7.59
N ALA A 30 -15.14 -7.42 7.29
CA ALA A 30 -14.38 -8.27 8.19
C ALA A 30 -12.95 -7.78 8.44
N LEU A 31 -12.33 -7.13 7.45
CA LEU A 31 -10.97 -6.58 7.52
C LEU A 31 -10.93 -5.14 8.06
N GLN A 32 -12.08 -4.60 8.48
CA GLN A 32 -12.18 -3.20 8.90
C GLN A 32 -11.18 -2.88 10.02
N GLY A 33 -10.29 -1.92 9.72
CA GLY A 33 -9.28 -1.45 10.68
C GLY A 33 -7.89 -2.02 10.45
N ASP A 34 -7.71 -2.92 9.47
CA ASP A 34 -6.41 -3.31 8.96
C ASP A 34 -6.21 -2.75 7.53
N PRO A 35 -5.60 -1.57 7.38
CA PRO A 35 -5.39 -0.95 6.08
C PRO A 35 -4.57 -1.81 5.11
N THR A 36 -3.64 -2.63 5.63
CA THR A 36 -2.80 -3.52 4.82
C THR A 36 -3.66 -4.61 4.18
N ALA A 37 -4.47 -5.28 5.01
CA ALA A 37 -5.36 -6.33 4.51
C ALA A 37 -6.45 -5.78 3.58
N GLU A 38 -6.99 -4.59 3.88
CA GLU A 38 -7.96 -3.91 3.04
C GLU A 38 -7.38 -3.56 1.66
N ALA A 39 -6.19 -2.96 1.60
CA ALA A 39 -5.49 -2.66 0.34
C ALA A 39 -5.15 -3.93 -0.44
N ALA A 40 -4.81 -5.03 0.25
CA ALA A 40 -4.52 -6.30 -0.39
C ALA A 40 -5.78 -6.98 -0.94
N LEU A 41 -6.95 -6.75 -0.34
CA LEU A 41 -8.21 -7.30 -0.81
C LEU A 41 -8.70 -6.58 -2.08
N ASP A 42 -8.78 -5.25 -2.02
CA ASP A 42 -9.31 -4.42 -3.10
C ASP A 42 -8.72 -3.00 -3.03
N VAL A 43 -7.79 -2.72 -3.95
CA VAL A 43 -7.06 -1.44 -4.01
C VAL A 43 -8.00 -0.27 -4.24
N ASP A 44 -8.98 -0.41 -5.13
CA ASP A 44 -9.90 0.67 -5.47
C ASP A 44 -10.79 1.03 -4.27
N ARG A 45 -11.30 0.02 -3.55
CA ARG A 45 -12.06 0.25 -2.31
C ARG A 45 -11.21 0.84 -1.20
N PHE A 46 -9.95 0.40 -1.06
CA PHE A 46 -9.01 1.00 -0.12
C PHE A 46 -8.83 2.49 -0.43
N VAL A 47 -8.51 2.83 -1.67
CA VAL A 47 -8.30 4.21 -2.08
C VAL A 47 -9.55 5.06 -1.86
N ALA A 48 -10.73 4.55 -2.24
CA ALA A 48 -12.00 5.24 -2.03
C ALA A 48 -12.31 5.47 -0.54
N LYS A 49 -12.01 4.49 0.31
CA LYS A 49 -12.25 4.59 1.75
C LYS A 49 -11.40 5.69 2.39
N TYR A 50 -10.09 5.68 2.14
CA TYR A 50 -9.13 6.53 2.85
C TYR A 50 -8.91 7.90 2.18
N PHE A 51 -9.09 8.04 0.88
CA PHE A 51 -8.62 9.25 0.16
C PHE A 51 -9.68 9.96 -0.69
N LEU A 52 -10.87 9.37 -0.87
CA LEU A 52 -11.93 9.97 -1.69
C LEU A 52 -13.21 10.27 -0.89
N ASP A 53 -13.95 11.31 -1.25
CA ASP A 53 -15.29 11.57 -0.70
C ASP A 53 -16.37 10.65 -1.32
N SER A 54 -17.63 10.89 -0.97
CA SER A 54 -18.78 10.14 -1.53
C SER A 54 -19.04 10.41 -3.01
N GLN A 55 -18.38 11.40 -3.61
CA GLN A 55 -18.42 11.74 -5.03
C GLN A 55 -17.15 11.29 -5.77
N GLU A 56 -16.34 10.43 -5.14
CA GLU A 56 -15.06 9.94 -5.68
C GLU A 56 -14.02 11.05 -5.93
N ARG A 57 -14.14 12.17 -5.21
CA ARG A 57 -13.19 13.29 -5.32
C ARG A 57 -12.15 13.20 -4.21
N PRO A 58 -10.89 13.61 -4.46
CA PRO A 58 -9.85 13.60 -3.44
C PRO A 58 -10.26 14.41 -2.21
N ASP A 59 -10.28 13.77 -1.03
CA ASP A 59 -10.66 14.38 0.24
C ASP A 59 -9.52 14.28 1.26
N ARG A 60 -8.84 15.41 1.48
CA ARG A 60 -7.72 15.50 2.41
C ARG A 60 -8.13 15.47 3.88
N THR A 61 -9.42 15.61 4.18
CA THR A 61 -9.92 15.64 5.55
C THR A 61 -10.11 14.25 6.14
N LYS A 62 -10.32 13.23 5.29
CA LYS A 62 -10.49 11.83 5.71
C LYS A 62 -9.25 11.24 6.37
N THR A 63 -8.09 11.47 5.77
CA THR A 63 -6.83 10.86 6.19
C THR A 63 -5.78 11.95 6.24
N GLN A 64 -5.52 12.48 7.44
CA GLN A 64 -4.55 13.55 7.65
C GLN A 64 -3.12 12.99 7.72
N ASP A 65 -2.96 11.82 8.32
CA ASP A 65 -1.69 11.11 8.41
C ASP A 65 -1.59 10.04 7.32
N PRO A 66 -0.42 9.86 6.68
CA PRO A 66 -0.23 8.80 5.71
C PRO A 66 -0.54 7.42 6.30
N VAL A 67 -1.16 6.57 5.47
CA VAL A 67 -1.45 5.18 5.79
C VAL A 67 -0.20 4.34 5.53
N VAL A 68 0.26 3.66 6.56
CA VAL A 68 1.39 2.73 6.47
C VAL A 68 0.85 1.30 6.33
N LEU A 69 1.21 0.65 5.23
CA LEU A 69 0.95 -0.76 4.97
C LEU A 69 2.24 -1.53 5.29
N ARG A 70 2.18 -2.43 6.27
CA ARG A 70 3.35 -3.22 6.72
C ARG A 70 3.24 -4.66 6.23
N ASN A 71 4.35 -5.33 6.00
CA ASN A 71 4.38 -6.69 5.45
C ASN A 71 3.66 -6.80 4.09
N TRP A 72 3.74 -5.76 3.26
CA TRP A 72 3.16 -5.77 1.92
C TRP A 72 3.93 -6.75 1.02
N ARG A 73 3.26 -7.81 0.56
CA ARG A 73 3.85 -8.88 -0.26
C ARG A 73 3.28 -8.98 -1.68
N ARG A 74 2.37 -8.07 -2.04
CA ARG A 74 1.77 -8.04 -3.39
C ARG A 74 2.58 -7.12 -4.31
N SER A 75 2.37 -7.25 -5.63
CA SER A 75 2.86 -6.22 -6.56
C SER A 75 2.32 -4.85 -6.13
N HIS A 76 3.19 -3.86 -6.13
CA HIS A 76 2.83 -2.48 -5.82
C HIS A 76 2.22 -1.75 -7.02
N ASP A 77 2.37 -2.27 -8.25
CA ASP A 77 1.97 -1.59 -9.50
C ASP A 77 0.52 -1.12 -9.45
N ALA A 78 -0.41 -1.97 -9.02
CA ALA A 78 -1.83 -1.63 -8.97
C ALA A 78 -2.13 -0.51 -7.95
N LEU A 79 -1.44 -0.52 -6.81
CA LEU A 79 -1.62 0.48 -5.76
C LEU A 79 -0.94 1.80 -6.15
N GLU A 80 0.25 1.74 -6.72
CA GLU A 80 0.96 2.89 -7.28
C GLU A 80 0.13 3.54 -8.40
N ASP A 81 -0.38 2.75 -9.35
CA ASP A 81 -1.23 3.26 -10.43
C ASP A 81 -2.49 3.95 -9.91
N ALA A 82 -3.18 3.34 -8.93
CA ALA A 82 -4.39 3.91 -8.35
C ALA A 82 -4.10 5.23 -7.62
N THR A 83 -2.99 5.29 -6.89
CA THR A 83 -2.60 6.50 -6.15
C THR A 83 -2.12 7.62 -7.08
N CYS A 84 -1.36 7.30 -8.14
CA CYS A 84 -0.89 8.26 -9.14
C CYS A 84 -2.03 8.96 -9.89
N ARG A 85 -3.21 8.31 -10.02
CA ARG A 85 -4.39 8.93 -10.62
C ARG A 85 -5.00 10.04 -9.77
N ILE A 86 -4.67 10.10 -8.48
CA ILE A 86 -5.23 11.04 -7.51
C ILE A 86 -4.26 12.19 -7.29
N ARG A 87 -4.67 13.39 -7.72
CA ARG A 87 -3.81 14.57 -7.63
C ARG A 87 -3.46 14.92 -6.17
N GLY A 88 -2.16 14.87 -5.87
CA GLY A 88 -1.59 15.27 -4.58
C GLY A 88 -1.48 14.13 -3.56
N LEU A 89 -1.91 12.93 -3.91
CA LEU A 89 -1.57 11.72 -3.20
C LEU A 89 -0.16 11.28 -3.62
N ASP A 90 0.63 10.79 -2.68
CA ASP A 90 1.98 10.28 -2.90
C ASP A 90 2.05 8.82 -2.44
N PHE A 91 2.96 8.08 -3.06
CA PHE A 91 3.18 6.65 -2.86
C PHE A 91 4.68 6.41 -2.66
N ARG A 92 5.03 5.73 -1.58
CA ARG A 92 6.41 5.36 -1.27
C ARG A 92 6.49 3.90 -0.90
N HIS A 93 7.42 3.19 -1.52
CA HIS A 93 7.65 1.78 -1.28
C HIS A 93 9.08 1.55 -0.82
N PHE A 94 9.24 0.68 0.17
CA PHE A 94 10.51 0.24 0.72
C PHE A 94 10.57 -1.29 0.69
N ASP A 95 11.06 -1.83 -0.43
CA ASP A 95 11.12 -3.27 -0.73
C ASP A 95 11.74 -4.10 0.40
N GLU A 96 12.88 -3.65 0.91
CA GLU A 96 13.69 -4.38 1.92
C GLU A 96 12.93 -4.63 3.23
N HIS A 97 11.90 -3.82 3.51
CA HIS A 97 11.11 -3.90 4.72
C HIS A 97 9.65 -4.30 4.47
N GLY A 98 9.25 -4.48 3.21
CA GLY A 98 7.85 -4.71 2.84
C GLY A 98 6.92 -3.62 3.37
N ILE A 99 7.39 -2.36 3.35
CA ILE A 99 6.61 -1.20 3.81
C ILE A 99 6.17 -0.38 2.60
N VAL A 100 4.88 -0.08 2.56
CA VAL A 100 4.30 0.88 1.63
C VAL A 100 3.67 2.01 2.45
N ILE A 101 3.90 3.26 2.05
CA ILE A 101 3.29 4.44 2.66
C ILE A 101 2.50 5.17 1.59
N VAL A 102 1.22 5.40 1.87
CA VAL A 102 0.30 6.13 0.98
C VAL A 102 -0.30 7.31 1.73
N GLY A 103 -0.19 8.52 1.19
CA GLY A 103 -0.74 9.68 1.88
C GLY A 103 -0.58 10.97 1.11
N TRP A 104 -1.15 12.05 1.64
CA TRP A 104 -0.98 13.37 1.07
C TRP A 104 0.43 13.89 1.34
N ASN A 105 1.04 14.54 0.34
CA ASN A 105 2.43 15.00 0.38
C ASN A 105 2.84 15.69 1.69
N ALA A 106 1.97 16.52 2.28
CA ALA A 106 2.26 17.28 3.50
C ALA A 106 2.60 16.43 4.74
N GLY A 107 2.21 15.15 4.78
CA GLY A 107 2.48 14.24 5.91
C GLY A 107 3.52 13.16 5.63
N MET A 108 3.97 13.00 4.39
CA MET A 108 4.75 11.83 3.96
C MET A 108 6.09 11.69 4.67
N ASN A 109 6.90 12.75 4.73
CA ASN A 109 8.23 12.68 5.35
C ASN A 109 8.15 12.30 6.84
N ARG A 110 7.15 12.84 7.56
CA ARG A 110 6.93 12.50 8.96
C ARG A 110 6.60 11.01 9.15
N ALA A 111 5.76 10.45 8.28
CA ALA A 111 5.43 9.03 8.34
C ALA A 111 6.63 8.14 8.01
N ILE A 112 7.43 8.53 7.01
CA ILE A 112 8.67 7.83 6.65
C ILE A 112 9.63 7.83 7.85
N GLU A 113 9.92 9.00 8.43
CA GLU A 113 10.80 9.14 9.60
C GLU A 113 10.32 8.31 10.80
N ALA A 114 9.01 8.30 11.05
CA ALA A 114 8.41 7.50 12.11
C ALA A 114 8.62 5.99 11.88
N GLU A 115 8.44 5.50 10.66
CA GLU A 115 8.66 4.08 10.33
C GLU A 115 10.14 3.69 10.42
N PHE A 116 11.05 4.53 9.93
CA PHE A 116 12.48 4.29 10.08
C PHE A 116 12.91 4.27 11.56
N THR A 117 12.34 5.17 12.37
CA THR A 117 12.58 5.18 13.83
C THR A 117 12.07 3.89 14.49
N HIS A 118 10.87 3.44 14.10
CA HIS A 118 10.29 2.20 14.61
C HIS A 118 11.13 0.97 14.22
N LEU A 119 11.60 0.91 12.97
CA LEU A 119 12.50 -0.15 12.51
C LEU A 119 13.83 -0.13 13.28
N ALA A 120 14.46 1.04 13.42
CA ALA A 120 15.72 1.18 14.15
C ALA A 120 15.59 0.75 15.62
N ALA A 121 14.46 1.05 16.27
CA ALA A 121 14.19 0.62 17.64
C ALA A 121 13.88 -0.88 17.77
N SER A 122 13.43 -1.52 16.70
CA SER A 122 13.13 -2.96 16.67
C SER A 122 14.35 -3.85 16.43
N VAL A 123 15.49 -3.26 16.06
CA VAL A 123 16.75 -3.98 15.89
C VAL A 123 17.48 -4.00 17.24
N ASP A 124 17.43 -5.15 17.92
CA ASP A 124 18.04 -5.37 19.24
C ASP A 124 19.59 -5.44 19.20
N GLU A 125 20.19 -5.42 18.01
CA GLU A 125 21.65 -5.40 17.85
C GLU A 125 22.16 -4.06 17.31
N PRO A 126 23.12 -3.40 17.98
CA PRO A 126 23.82 -2.29 17.36
C PRO A 126 24.51 -2.83 16.10
N VAL A 127 24.10 -2.33 14.93
CA VAL A 127 24.79 -2.58 13.67
C VAL A 127 26.26 -2.22 13.88
N ARG A 128 27.12 -3.23 14.04
CA ARG A 128 28.57 -3.04 13.99
C ARG A 128 28.91 -2.68 12.56
N LEU A 129 28.80 -1.41 12.23
CA LEU A 129 29.46 -0.86 11.04
C LEU A 129 30.95 -1.03 11.29
N PRO A 130 31.68 -1.85 10.50
CA PRO A 130 33.12 -1.81 10.53
C PRO A 130 33.52 -0.45 9.96
N THR A 131 33.81 0.51 10.84
CA THR A 131 34.38 1.79 10.45
C THR A 131 35.68 1.49 9.70
N VAL A 132 35.76 1.89 8.43
CA VAL A 132 36.93 1.71 7.55
C VAL A 132 38.06 2.68 7.96
N GLU A 133 38.27 2.88 9.26
CA GLU A 133 39.29 3.79 9.79
C GLU A 133 40.56 3.05 10.28
N ALA A 134 40.73 1.77 9.95
CA ALA A 134 41.86 0.97 10.43
C ALA A 134 42.75 0.38 9.31
N ASN A 135 42.94 1.07 8.18
CA ASN A 135 43.80 0.59 7.09
C ASN A 135 44.75 1.65 6.49
N PHE A 136 45.23 2.59 7.29
CA PHE A 136 46.40 3.41 6.93
C PHE A 136 47.59 3.07 7.83
N ASP A 137 48.13 1.86 7.71
CA ASP A 137 49.50 1.59 8.09
C ASP A 137 50.43 2.14 7.00
N LEU A 138 50.70 3.44 7.08
CA LEU A 138 51.82 4.09 6.40
C LEU A 138 53.09 3.91 7.23
N THR A 139 53.63 2.70 7.27
CA THR A 139 55.03 2.50 7.66
C THR A 139 55.70 1.51 6.73
N SER A 140 56.18 2.03 5.61
CA SER A 140 57.36 1.50 4.92
C SER A 140 58.42 2.59 4.90
N PHE A 141 59.43 2.43 5.75
CA PHE A 141 60.75 3.08 5.65
C PHE A 141 61.79 1.99 5.47
#